data_AF-A0A522UQ43-F1
#
_entry.id   AF-A0A522UQ43-F1
#
_cell.length_a   1.000
_cell.length_b   1.000
_cell.length_c   1.000
_cell.angle_alpha   90.00
_cell.angle_beta   90.00
_cell.angle_gamma   90.00
#
_symmetry.space_group_name_H-M   'P 1'
#
loop_
_entity.id
_entity.type
_entity.pdbx_description
1 polymer ?
#
loop_
_entity_poly.entity_id
_entity_poly.type
_entity_poly.pdbx_seq_one_letter_code
_entity_poly.pdbx_strand_id
1 'polypeptide(L)'
;MLLPLLFACGSTSPEHPVDCRIDDGPCSKVLGDQKLQVVLDIGPKPVRTMKRLSFRIALQDSASAAANSDVKANTDATTDVFVDLSMPGMTMAENRVSLRRDAAGLYTGEGVIVRCTSGKKVWKAEVSVRRPGRSADDVLTTPFFFRVTQ
;
A
#
# COMPACT_ATOMS: atom_id res chain seq x y z
N MET A 1 36.07 19.68 39.13
CA MET A 1 35.95 19.87 37.67
C MET A 1 35.32 18.60 37.12
N LEU A 2 33.98 18.55 37.00
CA LEU A 2 33.23 17.38 36.54
C LEU A 2 32.66 17.69 35.15
N LEU A 3 33.04 16.89 34.16
CA LEU A 3 32.67 17.06 32.75
C LEU A 3 31.44 16.18 32.45
N PRO A 4 30.30 16.72 31.98
CA PRO A 4 29.17 15.88 31.62
C PRO A 4 29.36 15.37 30.19
N LEU A 5 29.40 14.04 30.02
CA LEU A 5 29.26 13.40 28.72
C LEU A 5 27.80 13.56 28.23
N LEU A 6 27.61 14.43 27.25
CA LEU A 6 26.38 14.49 26.46
C LEU A 6 26.38 13.33 25.46
N PHE A 7 25.68 12.25 25.78
CA PHE A 7 25.32 11.22 24.80
C PHE A 7 24.24 11.79 23.86
N ALA A 8 24.68 12.36 22.74
CA ALA A 8 23.79 12.71 21.63
C ALA A 8 23.42 11.42 20.88
N CYS A 9 22.27 10.83 21.21
CA CYS A 9 21.68 9.75 20.43
C CYS A 9 21.06 10.33 19.16
N GLY A 10 21.85 10.45 18.09
CA GLY A 10 21.37 10.85 16.78
C GLY A 10 20.68 9.69 16.08
N SER A 11 19.37 9.56 16.26
CA SER A 11 18.55 8.58 15.52
C SER A 11 18.40 9.00 14.05
N THR A 12 19.35 8.60 13.21
CA THR A 12 19.19 8.70 11.76
C THR A 12 18.22 7.61 11.33
N SER A 13 16.94 7.95 11.21
CA SER A 13 15.92 7.02 10.71
C SER A 13 16.22 6.71 9.23
N PRO A 14 16.26 5.42 8.81
CA PRO A 14 16.50 5.07 7.42
C PRO A 14 15.46 5.77 6.53
N GLU A 15 15.93 6.53 5.54
CA GLU A 15 15.06 7.00 4.46
C GLU A 15 14.43 5.76 3.80
N HIS A 16 13.10 5.66 3.86
CA HIS A 16 12.41 4.56 3.21
C HIS A 16 12.45 4.83 1.70
N PRO A 17 13.06 3.95 0.89
CA PRO A 17 13.23 4.21 -0.53
C PRO A 17 11.86 4.25 -1.21
N VAL A 18 11.64 5.29 -1.99
CA VAL A 18 10.47 5.38 -2.88
C VAL A 18 10.62 4.31 -3.95
N ASP A 19 9.68 3.37 -3.98
CA ASP A 19 9.69 2.22 -4.90
C ASP A 19 8.55 2.28 -5.93
N CYS A 20 7.73 3.32 -5.84
CA CYS A 20 6.55 3.51 -6.66
C CYS A 20 6.45 4.96 -7.15
N ARG A 21 6.48 5.15 -8.48
CA ARG A 21 6.21 6.43 -9.15
C ARG A 21 4.70 6.56 -9.41
N ILE A 22 3.92 6.66 -8.34
CA ILE A 22 2.45 6.64 -8.44
C ILE A 22 1.90 7.82 -9.24
N ASP A 23 2.63 8.93 -9.38
CA ASP A 23 2.17 10.08 -10.18
C ASP A 23 2.12 9.77 -11.69
N ASP A 24 2.90 8.80 -12.17
CA ASP A 24 3.02 8.49 -13.59
C ASP A 24 2.13 7.32 -14.02
N GLY A 25 1.71 6.48 -13.07
CA GLY A 25 0.95 5.28 -13.38
C GLY A 25 0.76 4.33 -12.19
N PRO A 26 0.26 3.12 -12.46
CA PRO A 26 0.13 2.08 -11.45
C PRO A 26 1.49 1.48 -11.06
N CYS A 27 1.57 0.92 -9.84
CA CYS A 27 2.73 0.23 -9.32
C CYS A 27 2.39 -1.23 -9.05
N SER A 28 3.31 -2.15 -9.33
CA SER A 28 3.10 -3.58 -9.12
C SER A 28 4.12 -4.20 -8.18
N LYS A 29 3.68 -5.08 -7.30
CA LYS A 29 4.53 -5.93 -6.46
C LYS A 29 3.99 -7.35 -6.42
N VAL A 30 4.85 -8.31 -6.12
CA VAL A 30 4.44 -9.69 -5.91
C VAL A 30 4.33 -9.97 -4.42
N LEU A 31 3.26 -10.66 -4.02
CA LEU A 31 2.87 -10.98 -2.66
C LEU A 31 2.97 -12.49 -2.43
N GLY A 32 3.55 -12.88 -1.28
CA GLY A 32 3.85 -14.28 -0.94
C GLY A 32 5.01 -14.87 -1.76
N ASP A 33 5.07 -16.20 -1.85
CA ASP A 33 6.10 -16.96 -2.58
C ASP A 33 5.96 -16.86 -4.12
N GLN A 34 5.91 -15.64 -4.65
CA GLN A 34 5.86 -15.32 -6.08
C GLN A 34 4.59 -15.76 -6.82
N LYS A 35 3.43 -15.79 -6.15
CA LYS A 35 2.19 -16.31 -6.76
C LYS A 35 1.13 -15.25 -7.05
N LEU A 36 1.12 -14.13 -6.34
CA LEU A 36 0.08 -13.11 -6.48
C LEU A 36 0.69 -11.75 -6.77
N GLN A 37 0.48 -11.22 -7.97
CA GLN A 37 0.81 -9.84 -8.31
C GLN A 37 -0.31 -8.90 -7.84
N VAL A 38 0.10 -7.88 -7.08
CA VAL A 38 -0.74 -6.78 -6.59
C VAL A 38 -0.38 -5.54 -7.39
N VAL A 39 -1.35 -4.95 -8.08
CA VAL A 39 -1.20 -3.70 -8.82
C VAL A 39 -2.00 -2.61 -8.11
N LEU A 40 -1.31 -1.62 -7.56
CA LEU A 40 -1.88 -0.44 -6.93
C LEU A 40 -1.92 0.72 -7.94
N ASP A 41 -3.09 1.32 -8.09
CA ASP A 41 -3.26 2.57 -8.80
C ASP A 41 -4.04 3.58 -7.92
N ILE A 42 -3.66 4.85 -8.03
CA ILE A 42 -4.29 5.95 -7.30
C ILE A 42 -4.52 7.09 -8.29
N GLY A 43 -5.78 7.51 -8.45
CA GLY A 43 -6.16 8.63 -9.31
C GLY A 43 -6.89 9.74 -8.55
N PRO A 44 -7.02 10.95 -9.13
CA PRO A 44 -6.40 11.39 -10.39
C PRO A 44 -4.88 11.60 -10.27
N LYS A 45 -4.19 11.63 -11.41
CA LYS A 45 -2.75 11.92 -11.50
C LYS A 45 -2.52 13.43 -11.75
N PRO A 46 -1.45 14.04 -11.20
CA PRO A 46 -0.60 13.50 -10.15
C PRO A 46 -1.41 13.34 -8.85
N VAL A 47 -1.01 12.38 -8.01
CA VAL A 47 -1.66 12.09 -6.74
C VAL A 47 -1.42 13.25 -5.79
N ARG A 48 -2.50 13.93 -5.40
CA ARG A 48 -2.46 15.13 -4.57
C ARG A 48 -3.02 14.90 -3.18
N THR A 49 -2.37 15.49 -2.18
CA THR A 49 -2.93 15.53 -0.82
C THR A 49 -4.18 16.40 -0.76
N MET A 50 -5.03 16.15 0.24
CA MET A 50 -6.25 16.93 0.50
C MET A 50 -7.24 16.95 -0.68
N LYS A 51 -7.16 15.94 -1.56
CA LYS A 51 -8.11 15.69 -2.65
C LYS A 51 -8.76 14.34 -2.44
N ARG A 52 -9.97 14.19 -2.97
CA ARG A 52 -10.60 12.88 -3.12
C ARG A 52 -9.77 12.08 -4.13
N LEU A 53 -9.35 10.90 -3.72
CA LEU A 53 -8.57 9.98 -4.52
C LEU A 53 -9.35 8.67 -4.70
N SER A 54 -9.27 8.10 -5.90
CA SER A 54 -9.75 6.76 -6.19
C SER A 54 -8.58 5.80 -6.09
N PHE A 55 -8.71 4.81 -5.21
CA PHE A 55 -7.78 3.72 -5.05
C PHE A 55 -8.29 2.53 -5.85
N ARG A 56 -7.42 1.93 -6.65
CA ARG A 56 -7.73 0.73 -7.43
C ARG A 56 -6.66 -0.32 -7.18
N ILE A 57 -7.08 -1.50 -6.75
CA ILE A 57 -6.22 -2.67 -6.58
C ILE A 57 -6.64 -3.72 -7.60
N ALA A 58 -5.68 -4.19 -8.39
CA ALA A 58 -5.86 -5.38 -9.22
C ALA A 58 -4.98 -6.52 -8.69
N LEU A 59 -5.59 -7.70 -8.51
CA LEU A 59 -4.93 -8.92 -8.07
C LEU A 59 -4.88 -9.90 -9.25
N GLN A 60 -3.67 -10.34 -9.60
CA GLN A 60 -3.39 -11.22 -10.75
C GLN A 60 -2.48 -12.35 -10.28
N ASP A 61 -2.59 -13.58 -10.78
CA ASP A 61 -1.57 -14.56 -10.41
C ASP A 61 -0.29 -14.32 -11.20
N SER A 62 0.83 -14.31 -10.51
CA SER A 62 2.15 -14.05 -11.09
C SER A 62 2.60 -15.15 -12.07
N ALA A 63 1.90 -16.29 -12.12
CA ALA A 63 2.17 -17.41 -13.03
C ALA A 63 1.18 -17.50 -14.21
N SER A 64 0.09 -16.72 -14.22
CA SER A 64 -1.02 -16.85 -15.20
C SER A 64 -1.08 -15.70 -16.21
N ALA A 65 0.09 -15.26 -16.71
CA ALA A 65 0.18 -14.82 -18.11
C ALA A 65 0.26 -16.01 -19.09
N ALA A 66 0.43 -17.24 -18.58
CA ALA A 66 0.38 -18.47 -19.37
C ALA A 66 -0.88 -19.29 -19.02
N ALA A 67 -1.57 -19.73 -20.06
CA ALA A 67 -2.78 -20.51 -20.03
C ALA A 67 -2.67 -21.75 -19.13
N ASN A 68 -3.78 -22.09 -18.46
CA ASN A 68 -4.00 -23.33 -17.69
C ASN A 68 -3.22 -23.42 -16.38
N SER A 69 -3.75 -22.79 -15.32
CA SER A 69 -3.40 -23.21 -13.96
C SER A 69 -4.59 -23.01 -13.04
N ASP A 70 -5.01 -24.07 -12.36
CA ASP A 70 -6.11 -24.14 -11.39
C ASP A 70 -5.89 -23.27 -10.12
N VAL A 71 -4.92 -22.35 -10.16
CA VAL A 71 -4.80 -21.24 -9.23
C VAL A 71 -5.71 -20.14 -9.76
N LYS A 72 -6.97 -20.17 -9.36
CA LYS A 72 -7.99 -19.22 -9.81
C LYS A 72 -7.72 -17.87 -9.15
N ALA A 73 -6.98 -16.97 -9.82
CA ALA A 73 -6.69 -15.59 -9.43
C ALA A 73 -7.82 -15.02 -8.59
N ASN A 74 -7.63 -15.09 -7.27
CA ASN A 74 -8.36 -14.44 -6.21
C ASN A 74 -9.76 -13.90 -6.59
N THR A 75 -10.62 -14.79 -7.09
CA THR A 75 -11.94 -14.42 -7.64
C THR A 75 -13.07 -14.76 -6.71
N ASP A 76 -12.75 -15.33 -5.55
CA ASP A 76 -13.73 -15.59 -4.52
C ASP A 76 -14.40 -14.26 -4.13
N ALA A 77 -15.73 -14.26 -4.08
CA ALA A 77 -16.51 -13.10 -3.70
C ALA A 77 -16.26 -12.67 -2.25
N THR A 78 -15.63 -13.54 -1.46
CA THR A 78 -15.38 -13.34 -0.02
C THR A 78 -13.96 -12.87 0.31
N THR A 79 -13.12 -12.62 -0.69
CA THR A 79 -11.82 -11.98 -0.49
C THR A 79 -12.00 -10.50 -0.11
N ASP A 80 -11.39 -10.12 1.01
CA ASP A 80 -11.38 -8.75 1.52
C ASP A 80 -10.02 -8.09 1.24
N VAL A 81 -10.05 -6.85 0.77
CA VAL A 81 -8.87 -6.07 0.38
C VAL A 81 -9.02 -4.66 0.92
N PHE A 82 -7.99 -4.19 1.62
CA PHE A 82 -7.96 -2.83 2.17
C PHE A 82 -6.56 -2.23 2.05
N VAL A 83 -6.51 -0.89 2.11
CA VAL A 83 -5.25 -0.14 2.06
C VAL A 83 -5.10 0.67 3.33
N ASP A 84 -4.03 0.43 4.08
CA ASP A 84 -3.68 1.27 5.23
C ASP A 84 -2.62 2.30 4.81
N LEU A 85 -2.97 3.58 4.96
CA LEU A 85 -2.11 4.70 4.62
C LEU A 85 -1.36 5.18 5.85
N SER A 86 -0.05 5.30 5.73
CA SER A 86 0.80 5.84 6.80
C SER A 86 1.99 6.58 6.22
N MET A 87 2.75 7.24 7.09
CA MET A 87 3.99 7.90 6.70
C MET A 87 5.15 7.29 7.48
N PRO A 88 6.29 6.99 6.81
CA PRO A 88 7.45 6.44 7.49
C PRO A 88 7.96 7.33 8.63
N GLY A 89 8.25 6.69 9.77
CA GLY A 89 8.78 7.36 10.96
C GLY A 89 7.80 8.32 11.64
N MET A 90 6.49 8.08 11.51
CA MET A 90 5.46 8.83 12.23
C MET A 90 4.35 7.90 12.75
N THR A 91 3.91 8.15 13.98
CA THR A 91 2.70 7.50 14.53
C THR A 91 1.47 8.22 14.00
N MET A 92 0.61 7.50 13.30
CA MET A 92 -0.63 8.02 12.73
C MET A 92 -1.82 7.25 13.29
N ALA A 93 -2.95 7.93 13.45
CA ALA A 93 -4.23 7.25 13.63
C ALA A 93 -4.55 6.39 12.40
N GLU A 94 -5.45 5.41 12.57
CA GLU A 94 -5.89 4.56 11.47
C GLU A 94 -6.37 5.40 10.28
N ASN A 95 -5.80 5.13 9.11
CA ASN A 95 -6.16 5.77 7.86
C ASN A 95 -6.35 4.68 6.79
N ARG A 96 -7.45 3.95 6.96
CA ARG A 96 -7.82 2.82 6.11
C ARG A 96 -8.72 3.26 4.97
N VAL A 97 -8.39 2.86 3.77
CA VAL A 97 -9.26 2.92 2.61
C VAL A 97 -9.96 1.56 2.46
N SER A 98 -11.26 1.54 2.75
CA SER A 98 -12.10 0.38 2.49
C SER A 98 -12.32 0.23 0.99
N LEU A 99 -12.08 -0.97 0.45
CA LEU A 99 -12.31 -1.26 -0.96
C LEU A 99 -13.55 -2.13 -1.11
N ARG A 100 -14.32 -1.88 -2.16
CA ARG A 100 -15.35 -2.78 -2.68
C ARG A 100 -14.79 -3.56 -3.86
N ARG A 101 -15.29 -4.78 -4.05
CA ARG A 101 -14.99 -5.57 -5.23
C ARG A 101 -15.89 -5.11 -6.39
N ASP A 102 -15.29 -4.53 -7.42
CA ASP A 102 -16.01 -4.11 -8.63
C ASP A 102 -16.09 -5.25 -9.65
N ALA A 103 -15.05 -6.08 -9.75
CA ALA A 103 -15.00 -7.23 -10.64
C ALA A 103 -14.07 -8.33 -10.08
N ALA A 104 -13.97 -9.43 -10.81
CA ALA A 104 -12.97 -10.47 -10.59
C ALA A 104 -11.56 -9.88 -10.42
N GLY A 105 -10.96 -10.01 -9.23
CA GLY A 105 -9.63 -9.50 -8.94
C GLY A 105 -9.49 -7.97 -8.95
N LEU A 106 -10.59 -7.21 -9.06
CA LEU A 106 -10.57 -5.75 -9.13
C LEU A 106 -11.34 -5.13 -7.97
N TYR A 107 -10.66 -4.28 -7.22
CA TYR A 107 -11.16 -3.63 -6.03
C TYR A 107 -10.98 -2.12 -6.14
N THR A 108 -12.00 -1.34 -5.77
CA THR A 108 -11.90 0.12 -5.74
C THR A 108 -12.41 0.69 -4.44
N GLY A 109 -11.86 1.84 -4.06
CA GLY A 109 -12.33 2.62 -2.92
C GLY A 109 -11.97 4.08 -3.08
N GLU A 110 -12.52 4.91 -2.21
CA GLU A 110 -12.20 6.32 -2.17
C GLU A 110 -11.55 6.69 -0.84
N GLY A 111 -10.57 7.58 -0.88
CA GLY A 111 -9.86 8.05 0.29
C GLY A 111 -9.24 9.42 0.08
N VAL A 112 -8.64 9.95 1.13
CA VAL A 112 -7.90 11.22 1.10
C VAL A 112 -6.54 10.99 1.74
N ILE A 113 -5.47 11.35 1.02
CA ILE A 113 -4.14 11.43 1.61
C ILE A 113 -4.02 12.81 2.25
N VAL A 114 -3.86 12.86 3.58
CA VAL A 114 -3.76 14.12 4.30
C VAL A 114 -2.41 14.80 4.04
N ARG A 115 -2.37 16.12 4.20
CA ARG A 115 -1.11 16.87 4.16
C ARG A 115 -0.35 16.69 5.48
N CYS A 116 0.93 16.36 5.40
CA CYS A 116 1.80 16.34 6.58
C CYS A 116 2.21 17.76 7.00
N THR A 117 2.04 18.09 8.28
CA THR A 117 2.46 19.39 8.86
C THR A 117 3.98 19.59 8.84
N SER A 118 4.76 18.50 8.94
CA SER A 118 6.24 18.55 8.85
C SER A 118 6.77 18.73 7.42
N GLY A 119 5.90 18.75 6.41
CA GLY A 119 6.28 18.92 5.00
C GLY A 119 6.79 17.65 4.31
N LYS A 120 6.95 16.53 5.02
CA LYS A 120 7.27 15.22 4.44
C LYS A 120 6.26 14.84 3.35
N LYS A 121 6.75 14.19 2.28
CA LYS A 121 5.96 13.84 1.08
C LYS A 121 5.91 12.34 0.78
N VAL A 122 6.68 11.52 1.50
CA VAL A 122 6.70 10.07 1.29
C VAL A 122 5.59 9.42 2.10
N TRP A 123 4.77 8.63 1.43
CA TRP A 123 3.66 7.86 1.98
C TRP A 123 3.89 6.37 1.75
N LYS A 124 3.40 5.58 2.70
CA LYS A 124 3.28 4.12 2.62
C LYS A 124 1.80 3.77 2.42
N ALA A 125 1.48 3.05 1.35
CA ALA A 125 0.22 2.32 1.22
C ALA A 125 0.50 0.84 1.46
N GLU A 126 0.01 0.30 2.57
CA GLU A 126 0.08 -1.12 2.87
C GLU A 126 -1.18 -1.80 2.34
N VAL A 127 -1.03 -2.56 1.26
CA VAL A 127 -2.14 -3.29 0.66
C VAL A 127 -2.24 -4.65 1.34
N SER A 128 -3.39 -4.93 1.91
CA SER A 128 -3.68 -6.15 2.66
C SER A 128 -4.72 -6.97 1.93
N VAL A 129 -4.45 -8.26 1.74
CA VAL A 129 -5.34 -9.22 1.09
C VAL A 129 -5.66 -10.34 2.08
N ARG A 130 -6.93 -10.45 2.45
CA ARG A 130 -7.45 -11.51 3.31
C ARG A 130 -8.29 -12.49 2.47
N ARG A 131 -7.86 -13.74 2.43
CA ARG A 131 -8.55 -14.80 1.68
C ARG A 131 -9.53 -15.57 2.56
N PRO A 132 -10.66 -16.01 2.02
CA PRO A 132 -11.61 -16.85 2.74
C PRO A 132 -11.03 -18.21 3.11
N GLY A 133 -11.52 -18.77 4.21
CA GLY A 133 -11.11 -20.09 4.71
C GLY A 133 -9.69 -20.15 5.29
N ARG A 134 -8.99 -19.01 5.37
CA ARG A 134 -7.73 -18.87 6.11
C ARG A 134 -8.00 -18.17 7.47
N SER A 135 -7.11 -18.38 8.44
CA SER A 135 -7.21 -17.70 9.76
C SER A 135 -7.24 -16.18 9.60
N ALA A 136 -7.83 -15.46 10.56
CA ALA A 136 -7.78 -14.00 10.60
C ALA A 136 -6.34 -13.45 10.62
N ASP A 137 -5.38 -14.27 11.07
CA ASP A 137 -3.95 -13.94 11.11
C ASP A 137 -3.24 -14.16 9.77
N ASP A 138 -3.89 -14.79 8.78
CA ASP A 138 -3.32 -15.06 7.45
C ASP A 138 -3.70 -13.96 6.46
N VAL A 139 -3.31 -12.73 6.81
CA VAL A 139 -3.42 -11.55 5.94
C VAL A 139 -2.08 -11.37 5.24
N LEU A 140 -2.11 -11.40 3.91
CA LEU A 140 -0.93 -11.12 3.11
C LEU A 140 -0.83 -9.60 2.90
N THR A 141 0.31 -9.00 3.24
CA THR A 141 0.52 -7.55 3.13
C THR A 141 1.71 -7.21 2.23
N THR A 142 1.58 -6.14 1.45
CA THR A 142 2.69 -5.57 0.67
C THR A 142 2.67 -4.05 0.73
N PRO A 143 3.77 -3.40 1.19
CA PRO A 143 3.83 -1.96 1.25
C PRO A 143 4.26 -1.37 -0.09
N PHE A 144 3.69 -0.22 -0.47
CA PHE A 144 4.15 0.62 -1.58
C PHE A 144 4.59 1.98 -1.02
N PHE A 145 5.79 2.42 -1.37
CA PHE A 145 6.33 3.71 -0.93
C PHE A 145 6.38 4.68 -2.10
N PHE A 146 5.63 5.77 -2.00
CA PHE A 146 5.48 6.76 -3.07
C PHE A 146 5.53 8.18 -2.54
N ARG A 147 5.86 9.12 -3.43
CA ARG A 147 5.75 10.55 -3.14
C ARG A 147 4.38 11.05 -3.58
N VAL A 148 3.83 12.01 -2.84
CA VAL A 148 2.61 12.74 -3.22
C VAL A 148 2.91 14.19 -3.48
N THR A 149 2.12 14.78 -4.38
CA THR A 149 2.12 16.21 -4.62
C THR A 149 1.26 16.91 -3.55
N GLN A 150 1.74 18.04 -3.02
CA GLN A 150 1.01 18.83 -2.02
C GLN A 150 0.05 19.83 -2.66
#